data_AF-A0A7S2I207-F1
#
_entry.id   AF-A0A7S2I207-F1
#
_cell.length_a   1.000
_cell.length_b   1.000
_cell.length_c   1.000
_cell.angle_alpha   90.00
_cell.angle_beta   90.00
_cell.angle_gamma   90.00
#
_symmetry.space_group_name_H-M   'P 1'
#
loop_
_entity.id
_entity.type
_entity.pdbx_description
1 polymer ?
#
loop_
_entity_poly.entity_id
_entity_poly.type
_entity_poly.pdbx_seq_one_letter_code
_entity_poly.pdbx_strand_id
1 'polypeptide(L)'
;KNKATDEACEKMCYERECCYLEGAGNCKVTDKDWCDGSQLCLGSNGSEKNTQSDKVTDSTDNDSIFEDVCSMDYLAQDGGSACSDLCAYRECCGEDNGANCIKAYQEFCDGYNLCKNLDNIGNEGDDGVMAACTEENVETVEGLAKCKDACAPYQCCWTMIEENDCSAERPECPFYAEPCQRIGGTLTGTGNTDEIDPPAKFVPSGYAETLEIMCSETSLQTAYGLEMCREACIPHSCCFGDEAETNCSDDPRECDTYSACVNLHDFEGTVSQVEAATSDEIQAVNMAFDLA
;
A
#
# COMPACT_ATOMS: atom_id res chain seq x y z
N LYS A 1 2.45 39.09 12.53
CA LYS A 1 2.72 38.21 13.69
C LYS A 1 1.37 37.65 14.12
N ASN A 2 1.14 36.34 13.91
CA ASN A 2 -0.11 35.68 14.27
C ASN A 2 -0.02 35.26 15.74
N LYS A 3 -0.91 35.82 16.56
CA LYS A 3 -0.90 35.66 18.02
C LYS A 3 -1.34 34.26 18.48
N ALA A 4 -2.05 33.52 17.62
CA ALA A 4 -2.67 32.24 17.96
C ALA A 4 -1.67 31.06 18.00
N THR A 5 -0.58 31.11 17.24
CA THR A 5 0.46 30.06 17.22
C THR A 5 1.43 30.18 18.39
N ASP A 6 1.71 31.41 18.83
CA ASP A 6 2.50 31.66 20.03
C ASP A 6 1.77 31.08 21.25
N GLU A 7 0.44 31.21 21.31
CA GLU A 7 -0.39 30.76 22.44
C GLU A 7 -0.43 29.22 22.59
N ALA A 8 -0.37 28.45 21.51
CA ALA A 8 -0.37 26.98 21.56
C ALA A 8 0.99 26.41 22.01
N CYS A 9 2.09 26.92 21.46
CA CYS A 9 3.43 26.55 21.92
C CYS A 9 3.69 27.03 23.35
N GLU A 10 3.26 28.25 23.69
CA GLU A 10 3.38 28.81 25.04
C GLU A 10 2.56 27.99 26.05
N LYS A 11 1.36 27.54 25.68
CA LYS A 11 0.55 26.66 26.53
C LYS A 11 1.21 25.30 26.77
N MET A 12 1.77 24.66 25.74
CA MET A 12 2.49 23.39 25.90
C MET A 12 3.72 23.53 26.79
N CYS A 13 4.48 24.63 26.66
CA CYS A 13 5.63 24.89 27.49
C CYS A 13 5.26 25.29 28.92
N TYR A 14 4.12 25.98 29.11
CA TYR A 14 3.59 26.34 30.41
C TYR A 14 3.16 25.11 31.21
N GLU A 15 2.46 24.16 30.58
CA GLU A 15 2.07 22.91 31.24
C GLU A 15 3.30 22.11 31.70
N ARG A 16 4.43 22.26 31.01
CA ARG A 16 5.71 21.58 31.32
C ARG A 16 6.63 22.37 32.26
N GLU A 17 6.21 23.50 32.80
CA GLU A 17 7.03 24.31 33.72
C GLU A 17 7.47 23.50 34.96
N CYS A 18 6.64 22.56 35.41
CA CYS A 18 6.96 21.69 36.53
C CYS A 18 8.13 20.71 36.29
N CYS A 19 8.55 20.52 35.03
CA CYS A 19 9.74 19.73 34.70
C CYS A 19 11.06 20.42 35.07
N TYR A 20 11.03 21.74 35.31
CA TYR A 20 12.21 22.54 35.66
C TYR A 20 12.26 22.96 37.13
N LEU A 21 11.23 22.64 37.91
CA LEU A 21 11.21 22.94 39.33
C LEU A 21 12.17 22.00 40.09
N GLU A 22 12.86 22.53 41.10
CA GLU A 22 13.65 21.71 42.02
C GLU A 22 12.81 21.29 43.24
N GLY A 23 13.06 20.07 43.76
CA GLY A 23 12.47 19.58 45.00
C GLY A 23 11.11 18.87 44.85
N ALA A 24 10.39 18.76 45.97
CA ALA A 24 9.11 18.05 46.04
C ALA A 24 8.03 18.86 45.31
N GLY A 25 7.59 18.35 44.16
CA GLY A 25 6.69 19.05 43.24
C GLY A 25 7.22 19.14 41.81
N ASN A 26 8.44 18.66 41.55
CA ASN A 26 8.88 18.47 40.17
C ASN A 26 8.15 17.29 39.53
N CYS A 27 7.77 17.45 38.26
CA CYS A 27 7.13 16.38 37.49
C CYS A 27 8.15 15.35 36.97
N LYS A 28 9.46 15.65 37.03
CA LYS A 28 10.52 14.79 36.52
C LYS A 28 10.66 13.47 37.27
N VAL A 29 10.26 13.43 38.55
CA VAL A 29 10.23 12.21 39.35
C VAL A 29 9.03 11.32 39.00
N THR A 30 7.91 11.92 38.60
CA THR A 30 6.66 11.18 38.31
C THR A 30 6.51 10.82 36.84
N ASP A 31 7.04 11.64 35.95
CA ASP A 31 6.88 11.50 34.50
C ASP A 31 8.14 12.01 33.77
N LYS A 32 9.16 11.16 33.79
CA LYS A 32 10.48 11.49 33.24
C LYS A 32 10.41 11.68 31.73
N ASP A 33 9.71 10.79 31.02
CA ASP A 33 9.67 10.77 29.56
C ASP A 33 8.91 11.99 29.02
N TRP A 34 7.81 12.39 29.67
CA TRP A 34 7.11 13.64 29.36
C TRP A 34 7.99 14.88 29.57
N CYS A 35 8.81 14.88 30.63
CA CYS A 35 9.75 15.97 30.90
C CYS A 35 10.98 15.97 29.97
N ASP A 36 11.42 14.85 29.44
CA ASP A 36 12.58 14.81 28.54
C ASP A 36 12.25 15.47 27.18
N GLY A 37 10.99 15.40 26.72
CA GLY A 37 10.52 16.18 25.56
C GLY A 37 10.40 17.69 25.82
N SER A 38 10.52 18.17 27.07
CA SER A 38 10.40 19.60 27.40
C SER A 38 11.65 20.40 27.07
N GLN A 39 12.80 19.78 26.74
CA GLN A 39 14.03 20.53 26.46
C GLN A 39 13.89 21.58 25.33
N LEU A 40 12.91 21.38 24.45
CA LEU A 40 12.56 22.28 23.35
C LEU A 40 11.96 23.64 23.83
N CYS A 41 11.45 23.72 25.06
CA CYS A 41 10.86 24.94 25.64
C CYS A 41 11.90 25.93 26.21
N LEU A 42 13.19 25.59 26.20
CA LEU A 42 14.26 26.40 26.83
C LEU A 42 14.77 27.57 25.97
N GLY A 43 14.31 27.73 24.74
CA GLY A 43 14.55 28.94 23.95
C GLY A 43 13.36 29.88 24.05
N SER A 44 13.33 30.88 24.93
CA SER A 44 13.68 32.25 24.48
C SER A 44 13.81 33.31 25.60
N ASN A 45 13.69 33.01 26.91
CA ASN A 45 13.71 34.09 27.93
C ASN A 45 14.26 33.75 29.34
N GLY A 46 15.02 32.67 29.49
CA GLY A 46 15.63 32.30 30.78
C GLY A 46 17.05 32.84 30.95
N SER A 47 17.22 34.14 31.17
CA SER A 47 18.50 34.67 31.63
C SER A 47 18.72 34.33 33.10
N GLU A 48 19.38 33.21 33.39
CA GLU A 48 20.30 33.10 34.53
C GLU A 48 21.30 31.96 34.31
N LYS A 49 22.59 32.34 34.32
CA LYS A 49 23.72 31.45 34.17
C LYS A 49 23.84 30.58 35.42
N ASN A 50 23.60 29.28 35.30
CA ASN A 50 24.22 28.31 36.20
C ASN A 50 25.29 27.53 35.44
N THR A 51 26.52 28.06 35.50
CA THR A 51 27.73 27.30 35.18
C THR A 51 27.92 26.26 36.26
N GLN A 52 27.61 24.99 35.96
CA GLN A 52 28.42 23.79 36.26
C GLN A 52 27.57 22.53 36.11
N SER A 53 27.59 21.92 34.93
CA SER A 53 27.49 20.47 34.82
C SER A 53 28.19 20.01 33.55
N ASP A 54 29.14 19.12 33.75
CA ASP A 54 29.98 18.51 32.74
C ASP A 54 29.14 17.70 31.73
N LYS A 55 29.54 17.80 30.46
CA LYS A 55 29.32 16.82 29.37
C LYS A 55 28.00 16.02 29.42
N VAL A 56 26.94 16.61 28.87
CA VAL A 56 25.99 15.82 28.06
C VAL A 56 26.41 16.03 26.61
N THR A 57 27.08 15.03 26.07
CA THR A 57 27.39 14.89 24.64
C THR A 57 26.15 14.40 23.92
N ASP A 58 25.90 15.02 22.77
CA ASP A 58 25.07 14.59 21.64
C ASP A 58 23.55 14.55 21.79
N SER A 59 22.89 15.56 21.20
CA SER A 59 21.45 15.58 20.89
C SER A 59 21.14 14.96 19.51
N THR A 60 22.05 14.15 18.96
CA THR A 60 21.93 13.50 17.65
C THR A 60 21.12 12.20 17.68
N ASP A 61 20.89 11.62 18.86
CA ASP A 61 20.24 10.31 18.98
C ASP A 61 18.72 10.36 18.70
N ASN A 62 18.05 11.50 18.93
CA ASN A 62 16.60 11.60 18.71
C ASN A 62 16.22 11.67 17.23
N ASP A 63 17.08 12.23 16.37
CA ASP A 63 16.84 12.26 14.93
C ASP A 63 17.03 10.87 14.32
N SER A 64 18.02 10.11 14.81
CA SER A 64 18.23 8.72 14.42
C SER A 64 17.00 7.84 14.71
N ILE A 65 16.39 7.99 15.89
CA ILE A 65 15.21 7.18 16.25
C ILE A 65 14.02 7.52 15.35
N PHE A 66 13.87 8.80 14.96
CA PHE A 66 12.78 9.22 14.10
C PHE A 66 12.95 8.68 12.67
N GLU A 67 14.17 8.71 12.14
CA GLU A 67 14.53 8.07 10.87
C GLU A 67 14.24 6.57 10.88
N ASP A 68 14.60 5.86 11.95
CA ASP A 68 14.38 4.42 12.06
C ASP A 68 12.88 4.08 12.19
N VAL A 69 12.17 4.74 13.10
CA VAL A 69 10.76 4.42 13.42
C VAL A 69 9.79 4.88 12.32
N CYS A 70 10.07 6.00 11.67
CA CYS A 70 9.24 6.48 10.55
C CYS A 70 9.83 6.11 9.18
N SER A 71 10.83 5.23 9.14
CA SER A 71 11.28 4.62 7.88
C SER A 71 10.16 3.80 7.27
N MET A 72 10.14 3.75 5.94
CA MET A 72 9.21 2.87 5.20
C MET A 72 9.39 1.40 5.61
N ASP A 73 10.62 0.97 5.89
CA ASP A 73 10.95 -0.42 6.26
C ASP A 73 10.34 -0.84 7.61
N TYR A 74 10.33 0.05 8.60
CA TYR A 74 9.75 -0.22 9.91
C TYR A 74 8.23 -0.09 9.89
N LEU A 75 7.74 0.93 9.18
CA LEU A 75 6.32 1.18 8.97
C LEU A 75 5.59 0.01 8.28
N ALA A 76 6.25 -0.66 7.32
CA ALA A 76 5.69 -1.80 6.60
C ALA A 76 5.51 -3.08 7.47
N GLN A 77 6.14 -3.15 8.64
CA GLN A 77 6.05 -4.32 9.53
C GLN A 77 4.97 -4.14 10.59
N ASP A 78 5.17 -3.19 11.50
CA ASP A 78 4.24 -2.85 12.59
C ASP A 78 4.52 -1.44 13.15
N GLY A 79 5.35 -0.67 12.45
CA GLY A 79 5.85 0.62 12.91
C GLY A 79 4.83 1.76 12.86
N GLY A 80 3.68 1.53 12.23
CA GLY A 80 2.65 2.54 11.99
C GLY A 80 2.23 3.27 13.27
N SER A 81 1.94 2.53 14.35
CA SER A 81 1.53 3.14 15.62
C SER A 81 2.66 3.96 16.25
N ALA A 82 3.89 3.43 16.27
CA ALA A 82 5.02 4.12 16.90
C ALA A 82 5.41 5.39 16.12
N CYS A 83 5.39 5.34 14.80
CA CYS A 83 5.63 6.52 13.97
C CYS A 83 4.46 7.52 14.12
N SER A 84 3.20 7.05 14.14
CA SER A 84 2.04 7.91 14.35
C SER A 84 2.11 8.68 15.66
N ASP A 85 2.48 8.02 16.75
CA ASP A 85 2.69 8.68 18.05
C ASP A 85 3.79 9.75 17.97
N LEU A 86 4.91 9.46 17.31
CA LEU A 86 5.99 10.42 17.09
C LEU A 86 5.57 11.61 16.22
N CYS A 87 4.73 11.36 15.21
CA CYS A 87 4.22 12.36 14.29
C CYS A 87 3.16 13.26 14.91
N ALA A 88 2.36 12.75 15.85
CA ALA A 88 1.41 13.54 16.62
C ALA A 88 2.12 14.66 17.42
N TYR A 89 3.33 14.42 17.93
CA TYR A 89 4.13 15.46 18.58
C TYR A 89 4.60 16.58 17.65
N ARG A 90 4.58 16.34 16.34
CA ARG A 90 5.05 17.27 15.30
C ARG A 90 3.93 17.78 14.39
N GLU A 91 2.67 17.58 14.77
CA GLU A 91 1.48 17.96 13.99
C GLU A 91 1.51 19.43 13.51
N CYS A 92 2.07 20.34 14.31
CA CYS A 92 2.22 21.75 13.94
C CYS A 92 3.12 21.99 12.71
N CYS A 93 3.89 21.01 12.26
CA CYS A 93 4.76 21.09 11.09
C CYS A 93 4.02 20.80 9.78
N GLY A 94 2.84 20.19 9.81
CA GLY A 94 2.09 19.76 8.61
C GLY A 94 1.10 20.77 8.04
N GLU A 95 0.78 21.84 8.76
CA GLU A 95 -0.30 22.75 8.35
C GLU A 95 0.14 23.78 7.28
N ASP A 96 -0.49 23.76 6.11
CA ASP A 96 -0.26 24.74 5.03
C ASP A 96 -0.94 26.10 5.24
N ASN A 97 -1.70 26.26 6.33
CA ASN A 97 -2.52 27.45 6.61
C ASN A 97 -1.70 28.68 7.08
N GLY A 98 -0.36 28.60 7.05
CA GLY A 98 0.54 29.67 7.52
C GLY A 98 0.60 29.83 9.04
N ALA A 99 -0.02 28.90 9.78
CA ALA A 99 0.04 28.77 11.24
C ALA A 99 0.93 27.59 11.68
N ASN A 100 1.82 27.10 10.80
CA ASN A 100 2.78 26.06 11.16
C ASN A 100 3.96 26.59 11.99
N CYS A 101 4.59 25.67 12.70
CA CYS A 101 5.76 25.94 13.53
C CYS A 101 7.09 25.92 12.74
N ILE A 102 7.07 25.62 11.43
CA ILE A 102 8.26 25.49 10.55
C ILE A 102 9.17 26.72 10.62
N LYS A 103 8.60 27.94 10.60
CA LYS A 103 9.40 29.17 10.62
C LYS A 103 10.11 29.42 11.95
N ALA A 104 9.56 28.91 13.04
CA ALA A 104 10.12 29.09 14.38
C ALA A 104 11.04 27.94 14.77
N TYR A 105 10.80 26.74 14.23
CA TYR A 105 11.44 25.49 14.62
C TYR A 105 11.77 24.62 13.39
N GLN A 106 12.58 25.15 12.47
CA GLN A 106 12.88 24.47 11.21
C GLN A 106 13.52 23.10 11.43
N GLU A 107 14.57 23.01 12.27
CA GLU A 107 15.24 21.74 12.59
C GLU A 107 14.28 20.70 13.20
N PHE A 108 13.34 21.14 14.04
CA PHE A 108 12.29 20.28 14.59
C PHE A 108 11.25 19.84 13.55
N CYS A 109 11.03 20.61 12.50
CA CYS A 109 10.10 20.23 11.42
C CYS A 109 10.78 19.46 10.29
N ASP A 110 12.11 19.48 10.18
CA ASP A 110 12.82 18.79 9.10
C ASP A 110 12.58 17.26 9.16
N GLY A 111 12.57 16.68 10.37
CA GLY A 111 12.24 15.26 10.59
C GLY A 111 10.76 14.91 10.35
N TYR A 112 9.85 15.89 10.38
CA TYR A 112 8.41 15.64 10.14
C TYR A 112 8.12 15.17 8.71
N ASN A 113 9.03 15.39 7.76
CA ASN A 113 8.83 14.89 6.40
C ASN A 113 8.71 13.36 6.34
N LEU A 114 9.27 12.64 7.32
CA LEU A 114 9.13 11.19 7.44
C LEU A 114 7.72 10.79 7.88
N CYS A 115 6.95 11.67 8.52
CA CYS A 115 5.55 11.43 8.87
C CYS A 115 4.64 11.32 7.66
N LYS A 116 5.04 11.89 6.52
CA LYS A 116 4.31 11.72 5.26
C LYS A 116 4.30 10.26 4.78
N ASN A 117 5.21 9.43 5.30
CA ASN A 117 5.18 8.00 5.07
C ASN A 117 3.94 7.34 5.70
N LEU A 118 3.37 7.91 6.78
CA LEU A 118 2.10 7.44 7.34
C LEU A 118 0.92 7.71 6.42
N ASP A 119 0.90 8.85 5.72
CA ASP A 119 -0.16 9.16 4.75
C ASP A 119 -0.17 8.18 3.57
N ASN A 120 1.00 7.60 3.25
CA ASN A 120 1.16 6.55 2.25
C ASN A 120 0.62 5.18 2.72
N ILE A 121 0.39 5.01 4.02
CA ILE A 121 -0.07 3.75 4.64
C ILE A 121 -1.50 3.86 5.15
N GLY A 122 -1.93 5.06 5.51
CA GLY A 122 -3.15 5.33 6.27
C GLY A 122 -4.24 6.10 5.54
N ASN A 123 -4.30 6.13 4.21
CA ASN A 123 -5.51 6.62 3.55
C ASN A 123 -6.63 5.59 3.69
N GLU A 124 -7.41 5.79 4.76
CA GLU A 124 -8.56 5.02 5.23
C GLU A 124 -9.62 4.84 4.14
N GLY A 125 -9.71 3.62 3.60
CA GLY A 125 -10.73 3.21 2.63
C GLY A 125 -10.30 2.07 1.70
N ASP A 126 -8.99 1.82 1.63
CA ASP A 126 -8.40 0.76 0.82
C ASP A 126 -7.49 -0.04 1.75
N ASP A 127 -7.72 -1.35 1.83
CA ASP A 127 -6.84 -2.27 2.53
C ASP A 127 -5.50 -2.24 1.76
N GLY A 128 -4.64 -1.26 2.04
CA GLY A 128 -3.54 -0.87 1.15
C GLY A 128 -2.75 -2.06 0.61
N VAL A 129 -2.20 -1.97 -0.60
CA VAL A 129 -1.62 -3.07 -1.41
C VAL A 129 -1.15 -4.33 -0.65
N MET A 130 -0.35 -4.18 0.41
CA MET A 130 0.12 -5.31 1.22
C MET A 130 -1.01 -6.15 1.87
N ALA A 131 -2.06 -5.49 2.36
CA ALA A 131 -3.24 -6.14 2.92
C ALA A 131 -4.13 -6.72 1.82
N ALA A 132 -4.40 -5.98 0.73
CA ALA A 132 -5.20 -6.49 -0.37
C ALA A 132 -4.54 -7.67 -1.11
N CYS A 133 -3.21 -7.70 -1.20
CA CYS A 133 -2.46 -8.65 -2.03
C CYS A 133 -1.75 -9.78 -1.25
N THR A 134 -2.30 -10.18 -0.10
CA THR A 134 -1.84 -11.40 0.59
C THR A 134 -2.11 -12.65 -0.27
N GLU A 135 -1.38 -13.73 -0.02
CA GLU A 135 -1.57 -15.01 -0.74
C GLU A 135 -3.01 -15.51 -0.62
N GLU A 136 -3.57 -15.47 0.60
CA GLU A 136 -4.97 -15.82 0.89
C GLU A 136 -5.97 -14.93 0.14
N ASN A 137 -5.72 -13.61 0.06
CA ASN A 137 -6.66 -12.71 -0.59
C ASN A 137 -6.68 -12.90 -2.11
N VAL A 138 -5.51 -13.08 -2.75
CA VAL A 138 -5.44 -13.26 -4.21
C VAL A 138 -5.96 -14.62 -4.69
N GLU A 139 -6.13 -15.60 -3.80
CA GLU A 139 -6.80 -16.88 -4.11
C GLU A 139 -8.31 -16.73 -4.32
N THR A 140 -8.91 -15.65 -3.82
CA THR A 140 -10.34 -15.37 -3.98
C THR A 140 -10.60 -14.36 -5.10
N VAL A 141 -11.76 -14.46 -5.76
CA VAL A 141 -12.16 -13.51 -6.81
C VAL A 141 -12.28 -12.08 -6.27
N GLU A 142 -12.79 -11.91 -5.05
CA GLU A 142 -12.92 -10.61 -4.40
C GLU A 142 -11.57 -10.03 -3.99
N GLY A 143 -10.73 -10.81 -3.31
CA GLY A 143 -9.42 -10.33 -2.88
C GLY A 143 -8.48 -10.06 -4.05
N LEU A 144 -8.55 -10.83 -5.13
CA LEU A 144 -7.85 -10.50 -6.38
C LEU A 144 -8.34 -9.18 -6.98
N ALA A 145 -9.65 -8.90 -6.96
CA ALA A 145 -10.21 -7.64 -7.43
C ALA A 145 -9.71 -6.45 -6.61
N LYS A 146 -9.72 -6.59 -5.27
CA LYS A 146 -9.19 -5.57 -4.34
C LYS A 146 -7.69 -5.35 -4.56
N CYS A 147 -6.93 -6.43 -4.70
CA CYS A 147 -5.51 -6.35 -4.99
C CYS A 147 -5.25 -5.62 -6.32
N LYS A 148 -6.01 -5.92 -7.37
CA LYS A 148 -5.95 -5.20 -8.66
C LYS A 148 -6.21 -3.71 -8.50
N ASP A 149 -7.24 -3.33 -7.76
CA ASP A 149 -7.61 -1.93 -7.53
C ASP A 149 -6.52 -1.18 -6.74
N ALA A 150 -6.07 -1.77 -5.63
CA ALA A 150 -4.97 -1.24 -4.81
C ALA A 150 -3.66 -1.08 -5.60
N CYS A 151 -3.40 -2.01 -6.53
CA CYS A 151 -2.21 -1.99 -7.38
C CYS A 151 -2.34 -1.07 -8.61
N ALA A 152 -3.54 -0.62 -8.99
CA ALA A 152 -3.72 0.20 -10.21
C ALA A 152 -2.83 1.45 -10.25
N PRO A 153 -2.64 2.23 -9.16
CA PRO A 153 -1.76 3.40 -9.16
C PRO A 153 -0.27 3.09 -9.34
N TYR A 154 0.11 1.83 -9.16
CA TYR A 154 1.50 1.36 -9.18
C TYR A 154 1.79 0.47 -10.38
N GLN A 155 0.85 0.24 -11.30
CA GLN A 155 1.06 -0.64 -12.48
C GLN A 155 2.34 -0.36 -13.27
N CYS A 156 2.78 0.90 -13.31
CA CYS A 156 4.01 1.30 -13.96
C CYS A 156 5.29 0.75 -13.29
N CYS A 157 5.21 0.27 -12.04
CA CYS A 157 6.34 -0.25 -11.27
C CYS A 157 6.75 -1.68 -11.66
N TRP A 158 5.91 -2.41 -12.39
CA TRP A 158 6.18 -3.79 -12.82
C TRP A 158 5.77 -4.07 -14.27
N THR A 159 5.46 -3.03 -15.05
CA THR A 159 5.21 -3.21 -16.48
C THR A 159 6.51 -3.51 -17.21
N MET A 160 6.47 -4.44 -18.17
CA MET A 160 7.63 -4.73 -19.03
C MET A 160 7.75 -3.78 -20.23
N ILE A 161 6.80 -2.85 -20.38
CA ILE A 161 6.82 -1.86 -21.46
C ILE A 161 7.70 -0.70 -21.00
N GLU A 162 8.89 -0.56 -21.59
CA GLU A 162 9.87 0.49 -21.24
C GLU A 162 9.26 1.91 -21.25
N GLU A 163 8.28 2.16 -22.13
CA GLU A 163 7.60 3.47 -22.22
C GLU A 163 6.68 3.79 -21.03
N ASN A 164 6.28 2.78 -20.26
CA ASN A 164 5.40 2.90 -19.10
C ASN A 164 6.10 2.52 -17.78
N ASP A 165 7.39 2.21 -17.80
CA ASP A 165 8.15 1.89 -16.60
C ASP A 165 8.44 3.17 -15.79
N CYS A 166 7.91 3.24 -14.57
CA CYS A 166 8.13 4.36 -13.65
C CYS A 166 9.12 4.03 -12.53
N SER A 167 9.74 2.84 -12.55
CA SER A 167 10.63 2.35 -11.47
C SER A 167 11.83 3.27 -11.20
N ALA A 168 12.30 3.99 -12.22
CA ALA A 168 13.38 4.96 -12.08
C ALA A 168 12.94 6.30 -11.44
N GLU A 169 11.67 6.67 -11.59
CA GLU A 169 11.13 7.96 -11.12
C GLU A 169 10.43 7.84 -9.76
N ARG A 170 9.97 6.63 -9.41
CA ARG A 170 9.20 6.34 -8.20
C ARG A 170 10.00 5.41 -7.27
N PRO A 171 10.74 5.95 -6.28
CA PRO A 171 11.53 5.15 -5.35
C PRO A 171 10.70 4.16 -4.52
N GLU A 172 9.38 4.34 -4.47
CA GLU A 172 8.44 3.45 -3.79
C GLU A 172 8.12 2.17 -4.60
N CYS A 173 8.49 2.08 -5.88
CA CYS A 173 8.17 0.93 -6.73
C CYS A 173 8.60 -0.44 -6.20
N PRO A 174 9.80 -0.61 -5.59
CA PRO A 174 10.20 -1.90 -5.03
C PRO A 174 9.24 -2.47 -3.97
N PHE A 175 8.51 -1.60 -3.25
CA PHE A 175 7.58 -2.01 -2.20
C PHE A 175 6.28 -2.58 -2.77
N TYR A 176 5.81 -2.03 -3.90
CA TYR A 176 4.57 -2.48 -4.54
C TYR A 176 4.81 -3.56 -5.59
N ALA A 177 6.04 -3.67 -6.11
CA ALA A 177 6.38 -4.64 -7.14
C ALA A 177 6.13 -6.08 -6.69
N GLU A 178 6.61 -6.50 -5.52
CA GLU A 178 6.43 -7.88 -5.04
C GLU A 178 4.97 -8.27 -4.76
N PRO A 179 4.17 -7.49 -4.00
CA PRO A 179 2.76 -7.82 -3.77
C PRO A 179 1.92 -7.75 -5.04
N CYS A 180 2.15 -6.76 -5.92
CA CYS A 180 1.37 -6.59 -7.15
C CYS A 180 1.79 -7.53 -8.28
N GLN A 181 3.03 -8.03 -8.29
CA GLN A 181 3.47 -9.07 -9.25
C GLN A 181 2.65 -10.36 -9.14
N ARG A 182 2.01 -10.61 -8.00
CA ARG A 182 1.11 -11.77 -7.80
C ARG A 182 -0.10 -11.72 -8.73
N ILE A 183 -0.54 -10.51 -9.12
CA ILE A 183 -1.57 -10.29 -10.14
C ILE A 183 -1.00 -10.56 -11.56
N GLY A 184 0.30 -10.31 -11.74
CA GLY A 184 1.00 -10.31 -13.03
C GLY A 184 1.18 -11.69 -13.68
N GLY A 185 0.87 -12.78 -12.98
CA GLY A 185 0.80 -14.12 -13.58
C GLY A 185 -0.24 -14.26 -14.70
N THR A 186 -1.15 -13.27 -14.85
CA THR A 186 -2.31 -13.39 -15.74
C THR A 186 -2.23 -12.58 -17.04
N LEU A 187 -1.38 -11.53 -17.21
CA LEU A 187 -1.64 -10.55 -18.30
C LEU A 187 -0.50 -10.04 -19.20
N THR A 188 0.79 -10.36 -19.04
CA THR A 188 1.79 -9.86 -20.01
C THR A 188 2.92 -10.85 -20.31
N GLY A 189 2.63 -11.82 -21.18
CA GLY A 189 3.64 -12.66 -21.82
C GLY A 189 3.84 -12.31 -23.29
N THR A 190 4.71 -11.32 -23.59
CA THR A 190 5.37 -11.22 -24.91
C THR A 190 6.83 -10.79 -24.73
N GLY A 191 7.70 -11.75 -24.40
CA GLY A 191 9.15 -11.59 -24.49
C GLY A 191 9.68 -12.25 -25.75
N ASN A 192 10.23 -11.46 -26.68
CA ASN A 192 11.12 -11.90 -27.74
C ASN A 192 12.57 -11.76 -27.28
N THR A 193 13.35 -12.84 -27.32
CA THR A 193 14.79 -12.78 -27.62
C THR A 193 15.13 -13.94 -28.53
N ASP A 194 15.72 -13.62 -29.67
CA ASP A 194 16.08 -14.54 -30.74
C ASP A 194 16.95 -15.72 -30.25
N GLU A 195 16.56 -16.92 -30.69
CA GLU A 195 17.43 -18.10 -30.87
C GLU A 195 18.05 -18.75 -29.62
N ILE A 196 17.26 -18.92 -28.56
CA ILE A 196 17.43 -19.98 -27.56
C ILE A 196 16.07 -20.67 -27.43
N ASP A 197 16.04 -22.01 -27.36
CA ASP A 197 14.81 -22.79 -27.13
C ASP A 197 13.86 -22.02 -26.19
N PRO A 198 12.62 -21.70 -26.61
CA PRO A 198 11.74 -20.84 -25.83
C PRO A 198 11.61 -21.43 -24.44
N PRO A 199 11.96 -20.67 -23.37
CA PRO A 199 11.70 -21.15 -22.02
C PRO A 199 10.21 -21.41 -21.93
N ALA A 200 9.84 -22.63 -21.55
CA ALA A 200 8.44 -23.03 -21.39
C ALA A 200 7.70 -21.89 -20.65
N LYS A 201 6.71 -21.29 -21.32
CA LYS A 201 5.90 -20.21 -20.75
C LYS A 201 5.45 -20.67 -19.36
N PHE A 202 5.86 -19.94 -18.33
CA PHE A 202 5.56 -20.30 -16.96
C PHE A 202 4.05 -20.10 -16.75
N VAL A 203 3.28 -21.19 -16.80
CA VAL A 203 1.93 -21.24 -16.29
C VAL A 203 2.07 -21.50 -14.78
N PRO A 204 1.63 -20.58 -13.90
CA PRO A 204 1.64 -20.84 -12.47
C PRO A 204 0.87 -22.13 -12.14
N SER A 205 1.41 -22.94 -11.24
CA SER A 205 0.65 -24.06 -10.67
C SER A 205 -0.63 -23.51 -10.03
N GLY A 206 -1.80 -24.05 -10.38
CA GLY A 206 -3.09 -23.52 -9.91
C GLY A 206 -3.88 -22.70 -10.94
N TYR A 207 -3.25 -22.32 -12.06
CA TYR A 207 -3.91 -21.44 -13.05
C TYR A 207 -5.13 -22.08 -13.71
N ALA A 208 -5.10 -23.40 -13.92
CA ALA A 208 -6.24 -24.14 -14.50
C ALA A 208 -7.46 -24.09 -13.57
N GLU A 209 -7.24 -24.28 -12.27
CA GLU A 209 -8.26 -24.19 -11.23
C GLU A 209 -8.85 -22.77 -11.14
N THR A 210 -8.00 -21.74 -11.25
CA THR A 210 -8.48 -20.35 -11.27
C THR A 210 -9.34 -20.06 -12.50
N LEU A 211 -8.92 -20.54 -13.68
CA LEU A 211 -9.72 -20.43 -14.90
C LEU A 211 -11.05 -21.16 -14.79
N GLU A 212 -11.08 -22.33 -14.15
CA GLU A 212 -12.32 -23.08 -13.90
C GLU A 212 -13.32 -22.27 -13.07
N ILE A 213 -12.84 -21.54 -12.06
CA ILE A 213 -13.67 -20.65 -11.22
C ILE A 213 -14.13 -19.43 -12.04
N MET A 214 -13.21 -18.73 -12.70
CA MET A 214 -13.52 -17.51 -13.46
C MET A 214 -14.49 -17.78 -14.62
N CYS A 215 -14.31 -18.91 -15.31
CA CYS A 215 -15.10 -19.30 -16.48
C CYS A 215 -16.19 -20.32 -16.15
N SER A 216 -16.54 -20.51 -14.87
CA SER A 216 -17.70 -21.33 -14.50
C SER A 216 -19.00 -20.71 -15.01
N GLU A 217 -20.03 -21.54 -15.25
CA GLU A 217 -21.35 -21.07 -15.69
C GLU A 217 -21.91 -19.97 -14.77
N THR A 218 -21.72 -20.13 -13.45
CA THR A 218 -22.15 -19.14 -12.44
C THR A 218 -21.43 -17.82 -12.59
N SER A 219 -20.11 -17.83 -12.77
CA SER A 219 -19.32 -16.60 -12.96
C SER A 219 -19.70 -15.88 -14.25
N LEU A 220 -19.92 -16.63 -15.34
CA LEU A 220 -20.31 -16.08 -16.65
C LEU A 220 -21.69 -15.41 -16.65
N GLN A 221 -22.58 -15.76 -15.72
CA GLN A 221 -23.86 -15.08 -15.54
C GLN A 221 -23.73 -13.67 -14.94
N THR A 222 -22.55 -13.32 -14.41
CA THR A 222 -22.26 -11.98 -13.88
C THR A 222 -21.44 -11.18 -14.89
N ALA A 223 -21.64 -9.86 -14.94
CA ALA A 223 -20.88 -8.99 -15.85
C ALA A 223 -19.36 -9.06 -15.56
N TYR A 224 -19.02 -9.07 -14.28
CA TYR A 224 -17.63 -9.13 -13.81
C TYR A 224 -16.96 -10.48 -14.13
N GLY A 225 -17.61 -11.61 -13.82
CA GLY A 225 -17.06 -12.93 -14.12
C GLY A 225 -16.92 -13.18 -15.62
N LEU A 226 -17.86 -12.68 -16.44
CA LEU A 226 -17.75 -12.72 -17.89
C LEU A 226 -16.55 -11.93 -18.40
N GLU A 227 -16.31 -10.72 -17.90
CA GLU A 227 -15.17 -9.88 -18.28
C GLU A 227 -13.84 -10.52 -17.86
N MET A 228 -13.75 -10.99 -16.62
CA MET A 228 -12.56 -11.67 -16.09
C MET A 228 -12.22 -12.94 -16.88
N CYS A 229 -13.22 -13.78 -17.19
CA CYS A 229 -13.02 -14.96 -18.01
C CYS A 229 -12.56 -14.58 -19.44
N ARG A 230 -13.16 -13.56 -20.06
CA ARG A 230 -12.72 -13.07 -21.38
C ARG A 230 -11.26 -12.68 -21.37
N GLU A 231 -10.87 -11.83 -20.43
CA GLU A 231 -9.48 -11.37 -20.33
C GLU A 231 -8.51 -12.54 -20.15
N ALA A 232 -8.81 -13.46 -19.24
CA ALA A 232 -7.95 -14.61 -18.96
C ALA A 232 -7.84 -15.59 -20.16
N CYS A 233 -8.87 -15.66 -21.01
CA CYS A 233 -8.91 -16.54 -22.18
C CYS A 233 -8.35 -15.94 -23.47
N ILE A 234 -8.16 -14.61 -23.56
CA ILE A 234 -7.62 -13.93 -24.76
C ILE A 234 -6.32 -14.57 -25.28
N PRO A 235 -5.31 -14.88 -24.44
CA PRO A 235 -4.04 -15.40 -24.92
C PRO A 235 -4.15 -16.73 -25.68
N HIS A 236 -5.21 -17.51 -25.43
CA HIS A 236 -5.44 -18.83 -26.02
C HIS A 236 -6.82 -18.92 -26.70
N SER A 237 -7.36 -17.81 -27.19
CA SER A 237 -8.63 -17.80 -27.91
C SER A 237 -8.60 -18.67 -29.17
N CYS A 238 -7.41 -18.90 -29.74
CA CYS A 238 -7.18 -19.81 -30.86
C CYS A 238 -7.55 -21.28 -30.54
N CYS A 239 -7.60 -21.70 -29.27
CA CYS A 239 -7.96 -23.08 -28.91
C CYS A 239 -9.43 -23.39 -29.18
N PHE A 240 -10.27 -22.35 -29.33
CA PHE A 240 -11.73 -22.47 -29.41
C PHE A 240 -12.30 -21.93 -30.73
N GLY A 241 -11.44 -21.58 -31.70
CA GLY A 241 -11.89 -21.11 -33.01
C GLY A 241 -12.35 -22.27 -33.89
N ASP A 242 -13.49 -22.10 -34.58
CA ASP A 242 -14.01 -23.06 -35.56
C ASP A 242 -13.16 -23.16 -36.84
N GLU A 243 -12.30 -22.17 -37.08
CA GLU A 243 -11.47 -22.11 -38.28
C GLU A 243 -10.18 -22.92 -38.11
N ALA A 244 -10.08 -24.00 -38.88
CA ALA A 244 -8.93 -24.90 -38.91
C ALA A 244 -7.59 -24.24 -39.31
N GLU A 245 -7.62 -23.00 -39.80
CA GLU A 245 -6.41 -22.24 -40.18
C GLU A 245 -5.89 -21.34 -39.06
N THR A 246 -6.70 -21.07 -38.01
CA THR A 246 -6.34 -20.22 -36.88
C THR A 246 -6.31 -20.96 -35.55
N ASN A 247 -6.58 -22.26 -35.56
CA ASN A 247 -6.58 -23.05 -34.33
C ASN A 247 -5.14 -23.37 -33.90
N CYS A 248 -4.83 -23.14 -32.62
CA CYS A 248 -3.53 -23.51 -32.06
C CYS A 248 -3.47 -24.99 -31.63
N SER A 249 -4.29 -25.83 -32.27
CA SER A 249 -4.45 -27.25 -31.95
C SER A 249 -3.19 -28.09 -32.19
N ASP A 250 -2.20 -27.54 -32.89
CA ASP A 250 -0.92 -28.18 -33.13
C ASP A 250 -0.03 -28.28 -31.86
N ASP A 251 -0.31 -27.51 -30.80
CA ASP A 251 0.25 -27.72 -29.45
C ASP A 251 -0.86 -28.00 -28.41
N PRO A 252 -1.36 -29.25 -28.32
CA PRO A 252 -2.49 -29.59 -27.46
C PRO A 252 -2.22 -29.36 -25.96
N ARG A 253 -0.95 -29.28 -25.54
CA ARG A 253 -0.59 -29.07 -24.12
C ARG A 253 -0.89 -27.65 -23.64
N GLU A 254 -0.88 -26.66 -24.53
CA GLU A 254 -1.26 -25.29 -24.16
C GLU A 254 -2.78 -25.15 -24.04
N CYS A 255 -3.58 -25.88 -24.85
CA CYS A 255 -5.04 -25.79 -24.80
C CYS A 255 -5.68 -26.52 -23.61
N ASP A 256 -5.08 -27.60 -23.09
CA ASP A 256 -5.62 -28.35 -21.95
C ASP A 256 -5.78 -27.46 -20.70
N THR A 257 -4.79 -26.60 -20.42
CA THR A 257 -4.83 -25.63 -19.30
C THR A 257 -5.97 -24.64 -19.41
N TYR A 258 -6.39 -24.30 -20.64
CA TYR A 258 -7.43 -23.31 -20.91
C TYR A 258 -8.79 -23.96 -21.16
N SER A 259 -8.95 -25.27 -20.93
CA SER A 259 -10.19 -26.00 -21.23
C SER A 259 -11.46 -25.35 -20.66
N ALA A 260 -11.39 -24.67 -19.50
CA ALA A 260 -12.50 -23.92 -18.92
C ALA A 260 -13.00 -22.75 -19.80
N CYS A 261 -12.17 -22.19 -20.68
CA CYS A 261 -12.54 -21.14 -21.63
C CYS A 261 -13.53 -21.62 -22.69
N VAL A 262 -13.76 -22.92 -22.85
CA VAL A 262 -14.83 -23.43 -23.73
C VAL A 262 -16.20 -22.93 -23.29
N ASN A 263 -16.41 -22.78 -21.97
CA ASN A 263 -17.66 -22.28 -21.41
C ASN A 263 -17.95 -20.86 -21.91
N LEU A 264 -16.92 -20.03 -22.10
CA LEU A 264 -17.06 -18.69 -22.62
C LEU A 264 -17.52 -18.67 -24.09
N HIS A 265 -17.07 -19.64 -24.88
CA HIS A 265 -17.48 -19.79 -26.28
C HIS A 265 -18.91 -20.36 -26.39
N ASP A 266 -19.26 -21.30 -25.53
CA ASP A 266 -20.59 -21.91 -25.47
C ASP A 266 -21.63 -21.01 -24.78
N PHE A 267 -21.20 -19.93 -24.14
CA PHE A 267 -22.08 -18.99 -23.46
C PHE A 267 -22.87 -18.15 -24.49
N GLU A 268 -24.10 -18.60 -24.82
CA GLU A 268 -25.05 -17.88 -25.68
C GLU A 268 -25.66 -16.62 -25.03
N GLY A 269 -25.20 -16.23 -23.84
CA GLY A 269 -25.71 -15.06 -23.12
C GLY A 269 -25.38 -13.76 -23.84
N THR A 270 -26.39 -13.13 -24.44
CA THR A 270 -26.24 -11.75 -24.92
C THR A 270 -26.00 -10.83 -23.72
N VAL A 271 -25.06 -9.89 -23.83
CA VAL A 271 -24.74 -8.88 -22.79
C VAL A 271 -25.99 -8.14 -22.28
N SER A 272 -27.06 -8.09 -23.08
CA SER A 272 -28.36 -7.52 -22.70
C SER A 272 -29.18 -8.32 -21.68
N GLN A 273 -28.82 -9.57 -21.38
CA GLN A 273 -29.49 -10.43 -20.38
C GLN A 273 -28.67 -10.59 -19.09
N VAL A 274 -27.44 -10.07 -19.06
CA VAL A 274 -26.64 -10.02 -17.84
C VAL A 274 -27.24 -8.89 -16.99
N GLU A 275 -28.10 -9.24 -16.06
CA GLU A 275 -28.62 -8.28 -15.08
C GLU A 275 -27.41 -7.68 -14.37
N ALA A 276 -27.36 -6.34 -14.27
CA ALA A 276 -26.32 -5.68 -13.50
C ALA A 276 -26.45 -6.20 -12.07
N ALA A 277 -25.52 -7.06 -11.66
CA ALA A 277 -25.55 -7.72 -10.36
C ALA A 277 -25.76 -6.64 -9.30
N THR A 278 -26.87 -6.74 -8.59
CA THR A 278 -27.12 -5.83 -7.48
C THR A 278 -26.09 -6.14 -6.39
N SER A 279 -25.69 -5.13 -5.62
CA SER A 279 -24.73 -5.30 -4.52
C SER A 279 -25.11 -6.44 -3.56
N ASP A 280 -26.40 -6.77 -3.46
CA ASP A 280 -26.95 -7.81 -2.60
C ASP A 280 -26.73 -9.24 -3.17
N GLU A 281 -26.70 -9.40 -4.49
CA GLU A 281 -26.44 -10.70 -5.15
C GLU A 281 -24.95 -11.06 -5.11
N ILE A 282 -24.07 -10.07 -5.21
CA ILE A 282 -22.63 -10.23 -4.99
C ILE A 282 -22.39 -10.76 -3.56
N GLN A 283 -23.11 -10.24 -2.57
CA GLN A 283 -23.01 -10.68 -1.18
C GLN A 283 -23.49 -12.13 -0.96
N ALA A 284 -24.50 -12.58 -1.72
CA ALA A 284 -25.01 -13.95 -1.62
C ALA A 284 -24.06 -15.00 -2.24
N VAL A 285 -23.36 -14.65 -3.32
CA VAL A 285 -22.31 -15.49 -3.91
C VAL A 285 -21.12 -15.60 -2.97
N ASN A 286 -20.73 -14.49 -2.32
CA ASN A 286 -19.66 -14.48 -1.33
C ASN A 286 -19.99 -15.37 -0.11
N MET A 287 -21.23 -15.36 0.39
CA MET A 287 -21.64 -16.24 1.50
C MET A 287 -21.65 -17.74 1.16
N ALA A 288 -21.81 -18.10 -0.12
CA ALA A 288 -21.72 -19.49 -0.55
C ALA A 288 -20.27 -19.98 -0.63
N PHE A 289 -19.32 -19.06 -0.84
CA PHE A 289 -17.87 -19.35 -0.89
C PHE A 289 -17.28 -19.56 0.51
N ASP A 290 -17.74 -18.84 1.53
CA ASP A 290 -17.30 -19.02 2.93
C ASP A 290 -17.68 -20.38 3.57
N LEU A 291 -18.49 -21.19 2.88
CA LEU A 291 -19.01 -22.47 3.37
C LEU A 291 -18.45 -23.70 2.65
N ALA A 292 -17.60 -23.51 1.63
CA ALA A 292 -16.95 -24.57 0.86
C ALA A 292 -15.48 -24.74 1.28
#